data_AF-A0A5J5E400-F1
#
_entry.id   AF-A0A5J5E400-F1
#
_cell.length_a   1.000
_cell.length_b   1.000
_cell.length_c   1.000
_cell.angle_alpha   90.00
_cell.angle_beta   90.00
_cell.angle_gamma   90.00
#
_symmetry.space_group_name_H-M   'P 1'
#
loop_
_entity.id
_entity.type
_entity.pdbx_description
1 polymer ?
#
loop_
_entity_poly.entity_id
_entity_poly.type
_entity_poly.pdbx_seq_one_letter_code
_entity_poly.pdbx_strand_id
1 'polypeptide(L)'
;MTSTATASPAVAQAAVAPATESKAIRASKEVIAQASQVAESYGLTLAAATRAFWTQMARTGIIPLSFEAERPNEESREAIRETQEIIRNGGPAYANLDEMYKDLGL
;
A
#
# COMPACT_ATOMS: atom_id res chain seq x y z
N MET A 1 36.68 35.14 -48.92
CA MET A 1 36.60 33.68 -48.69
C MET A 1 37.48 33.42 -47.49
N THR A 2 36.97 33.20 -46.29
CA THR A 2 36.21 32.02 -45.88
C THR A 2 35.25 32.34 -44.73
N SER A 3 34.01 31.88 -44.90
CA SER A 3 32.97 31.78 -43.87
C SER A 3 32.94 30.31 -43.44
N THR A 4 32.91 30.04 -42.13
CA THR A 4 32.57 28.69 -41.64
C THR A 4 31.63 28.82 -40.47
N ALA A 5 30.48 28.17 -40.64
CA ALA A 5 29.30 28.24 -39.82
C ALA A 5 29.37 27.31 -38.60
N THR A 6 28.79 27.81 -37.52
CA THR A 6 27.84 27.16 -36.60
C THR A 6 27.67 25.64 -36.66
N ALA A 7 27.91 24.98 -35.53
CA ALA A 7 27.04 23.91 -35.01
C ALA A 7 27.36 23.63 -33.54
N SER A 8 26.46 24.04 -32.64
CA SER A 8 26.30 23.40 -31.33
C SER A 8 25.80 21.97 -31.51
N PRO A 9 26.09 21.08 -30.55
CA PRO A 9 25.12 20.07 -30.18
C PRO A 9 24.81 20.12 -28.68
N ALA A 10 23.51 20.32 -28.43
CA ALA A 10 22.67 19.65 -27.44
C ALA A 10 23.35 19.18 -26.14
N VAL A 11 23.01 19.89 -25.08
CA VAL A 11 23.11 19.43 -23.69
C VAL A 11 22.30 18.13 -23.57
N ALA A 12 23.00 16.99 -23.47
CA ALA A 12 22.40 15.77 -22.95
C ALA A 12 22.07 16.03 -21.47
N GLN A 13 20.81 16.39 -21.20
CA GLN A 13 20.29 16.50 -19.85
C GLN A 13 20.33 15.10 -19.24
N ALA A 14 21.38 14.83 -18.46
CA ALA A 14 21.46 13.66 -17.60
C ALA A 14 20.22 13.70 -16.68
N ALA A 15 19.34 12.72 -16.87
CA ALA A 15 18.21 12.51 -15.98
C ALA A 15 18.73 12.49 -14.54
N VAL A 16 18.22 13.40 -13.71
CA VAL A 16 18.55 13.47 -12.28
C VAL A 16 18.22 12.11 -11.68
N ALA A 17 19.25 11.35 -11.32
CA ALA A 17 19.05 10.14 -10.54
C ALA A 17 18.34 10.54 -9.24
N PRO A 18 17.21 9.91 -8.87
CA PRO A 18 16.47 10.30 -7.68
C PRO A 18 17.39 10.18 -6.46
N ALA A 19 17.34 11.19 -5.57
CA ALA A 19 18.09 11.18 -4.33
C ALA A 19 17.80 9.86 -3.57
N THR A 20 18.86 9.15 -3.20
CA THR A 20 18.76 7.83 -2.56
C THR A 20 18.94 7.98 -1.05
N GLU A 21 18.03 7.40 -0.26
CA GLU A 21 18.10 7.34 1.20
C GLU A 21 18.28 5.88 1.66
N SER A 22 19.15 5.64 2.64
CA SER A 22 19.34 4.33 3.26
C SER A 22 18.58 4.21 4.58
N LYS A 23 17.84 3.10 4.78
CA LYS A 23 17.19 2.77 6.07
C LYS A 23 17.66 1.42 6.59
N ALA A 24 18.03 1.37 7.88
CA ALA A 24 18.43 0.13 8.55
C ALA A 24 17.20 -0.57 9.17
N ILE A 25 16.97 -1.83 8.78
CA ILE A 25 15.85 -2.64 9.29
C ILE A 25 16.44 -3.76 10.17
N ARG A 26 15.90 -3.93 11.37
CA ARG A 26 16.32 -4.99 12.31
C ARG A 26 15.22 -6.04 12.43
N ALA A 27 15.62 -7.30 12.40
CA ALA A 27 14.78 -8.47 12.65
C ALA A 27 15.63 -9.59 13.27
N SER A 28 14.99 -10.65 13.77
CA SER A 28 15.72 -11.81 14.28
C SER A 28 16.49 -12.50 13.15
N LYS A 29 17.62 -13.15 13.48
CA LYS A 29 18.44 -13.87 12.49
C LYS A 29 17.64 -14.94 11.75
N GLU A 30 16.78 -15.64 12.48
CA GLU A 30 15.89 -16.67 11.94
C GLU A 30 14.92 -16.11 10.91
N VAL A 31 14.23 -15.01 11.22
CA VAL A 31 13.30 -14.35 10.30
C VAL A 31 14.01 -13.87 9.04
N ILE A 32 15.21 -13.27 9.19
CA ILE A 32 16.02 -12.84 8.04
C ILE A 32 16.39 -14.02 7.15
N ALA A 33 16.81 -15.16 7.73
CA ALA A 33 17.17 -16.34 6.98
C ALA A 33 15.98 -16.93 6.21
N GLN A 34 14.83 -17.08 6.88
CA GLN A 34 13.59 -17.59 6.27
C GLN A 34 13.10 -16.65 5.16
N ALA A 35 13.09 -15.34 5.40
CA ALA A 35 12.67 -14.35 4.41
C ALA A 35 13.62 -14.30 3.20
N SER A 36 14.94 -14.46 3.40
CA SER A 36 15.90 -14.56 2.30
C SER A 36 15.59 -15.77 1.41
N GLN A 37 15.34 -16.94 1.99
CA GLN A 37 15.01 -18.14 1.23
C GLN A 37 13.75 -17.94 0.37
N VAL A 38 12.74 -17.27 0.91
CA VAL A 38 11.52 -16.93 0.16
C VAL A 38 11.84 -15.97 -0.97
N ALA A 39 12.56 -14.87 -0.71
CA ALA A 39 12.93 -13.91 -1.74
C ALA A 39 13.75 -14.55 -2.88
N GLU A 40 14.71 -15.41 -2.53
CA GLU A 40 15.54 -16.15 -3.48
C GLU A 40 14.73 -17.10 -4.36
N SER A 41 13.65 -17.70 -3.83
CA SER A 41 12.76 -18.54 -4.63
C SER A 41 12.04 -17.77 -5.76
N TYR A 42 11.85 -16.46 -5.57
CA TYR A 42 11.35 -15.53 -6.60
C TYR A 42 12.47 -14.89 -7.44
N GLY A 43 13.74 -15.27 -7.25
CA GLY A 43 14.89 -14.65 -7.90
C GLY A 43 15.19 -13.24 -7.41
N LEU A 44 14.70 -12.87 -6.23
CA LEU A 44 14.87 -11.55 -5.63
C LEU A 44 15.83 -11.61 -4.44
N THR A 45 16.49 -10.49 -4.17
CA THR A 45 17.17 -10.26 -2.89
C THR A 45 16.21 -9.62 -1.90
N LEU A 46 16.47 -9.75 -0.59
CA LEU A 46 15.70 -9.04 0.43
C LEU A 46 15.62 -7.53 0.16
N ALA A 47 16.71 -6.91 -0.26
CA ALA A 47 16.71 -5.48 -0.58
C ALA A 47 15.83 -5.15 -1.80
N ALA A 48 15.75 -6.03 -2.80
CA ALA A 48 14.84 -5.85 -3.93
C ALA A 48 13.38 -6.02 -3.51
N ALA A 49 13.07 -7.05 -2.71
CA ALA A 49 11.73 -7.29 -2.17
C ALA A 49 11.25 -6.12 -1.29
N THR A 50 12.09 -5.62 -0.38
CA THR A 50 11.76 -4.46 0.47
C THR A 50 11.59 -3.18 -0.34
N ARG A 51 12.39 -2.96 -1.39
CA ARG A 51 12.18 -1.82 -2.29
C ARG A 51 10.84 -1.93 -3.02
N ALA A 52 10.51 -3.11 -3.55
CA ALA A 52 9.22 -3.35 -4.19
C ALA A 52 8.05 -3.10 -3.22
N PHE A 53 8.19 -3.51 -1.97
CA PHE A 53 7.21 -3.24 -0.91
C PHE A 53 6.97 -1.73 -0.71
N TRP A 54 8.02 -0.93 -0.56
CA TRP A 54 7.88 0.53 -0.45
C TRP A 54 7.33 1.18 -1.73
N THR A 55 7.72 0.71 -2.91
CA THR A 55 7.19 1.20 -4.18
C THR A 55 5.70 0.90 -4.30
N GLN A 56 5.25 -0.27 -3.86
CA GLN A 56 3.84 -0.62 -3.87
C GLN A 56 3.05 0.27 -2.91
N MET A 57 3.55 0.51 -1.69
CA MET A 57 2.93 1.45 -0.75
C MET A 57 2.80 2.85 -1.34
N ALA A 58 3.88 3.37 -1.95
CA ALA A 58 3.87 4.70 -2.56
C ALA A 58 2.90 4.79 -3.74
N ARG A 59 2.70 3.69 -4.47
CA ARG A 59 1.80 3.62 -5.63
C ARG A 59 0.33 3.47 -5.26
N THR A 60 0.00 2.68 -4.24
CA THR A 60 -1.38 2.34 -3.89
C THR A 60 -1.93 3.14 -2.72
N GLY A 61 -1.05 3.76 -1.92
CA GLY A 61 -1.43 4.40 -0.65
C GLY A 61 -1.88 3.42 0.43
N ILE A 62 -1.69 2.11 0.22
CA ILE A 62 -2.12 1.04 1.14
C ILE A 62 -0.90 0.20 1.50
N ILE A 63 -0.82 -0.25 2.76
CA ILE A 63 0.21 -1.21 3.20
C ILE A 63 -0.09 -2.57 2.54
N PRO A 64 0.80 -3.13 1.70
CA PRO A 64 0.55 -4.35 0.95
C PRO A 64 0.83 -5.58 1.81
N LEU A 65 0.17 -5.64 2.96
CA LEU A 65 0.10 -6.80 3.84
C LEU A 65 -1.39 -7.09 4.03
N SER A 66 -1.79 -8.35 3.84
CA SER A 66 -3.09 -8.74 4.36
C SER A 66 -2.94 -8.89 5.87
N PHE A 67 -3.54 -7.97 6.63
CA PHE A 67 -3.75 -8.15 8.07
C PHE A 67 -4.93 -9.09 8.28
N GLU A 68 -4.92 -10.25 7.62
CA GLU A 68 -5.76 -11.38 7.97
C GLU A 68 -5.24 -11.95 9.29
N ALA A 69 -5.44 -11.19 10.37
CA ALA A 69 -5.87 -11.84 11.58
C ALA A 69 -7.19 -12.51 11.21
N GLU A 70 -7.22 -13.83 11.28
CA GLU A 70 -8.35 -14.72 10.99
C GLU A 70 -9.62 -14.42 11.83
N ARG A 71 -9.65 -13.28 12.52
CA ARG A 71 -10.73 -12.80 13.37
C ARG A 71 -10.81 -11.28 13.21
N PRO A 72 -11.97 -10.73 12.81
CA PRO A 72 -12.27 -9.34 13.08
C PRO A 72 -11.99 -9.05 14.57
N ASN A 73 -11.55 -7.84 14.90
CA ASN A 73 -11.41 -7.45 16.31
C ASN A 73 -12.76 -7.66 17.03
N GLU A 74 -12.73 -7.84 18.35
CA GLU A 74 -13.92 -8.21 19.13
C GLU A 74 -15.09 -7.24 18.88
N GLU A 75 -14.79 -5.94 18.85
CA GLU A 75 -15.74 -4.86 18.50
C GLU A 75 -16.39 -5.06 17.11
N SER A 76 -15.62 -5.35 16.06
CA SER A 76 -16.17 -5.59 14.72
C SER A 76 -16.98 -6.88 14.67
N ARG A 77 -16.62 -7.92 15.45
CA ARG A 77 -17.42 -9.16 15.53
C ARG A 77 -18.75 -8.92 16.21
N GLU A 78 -18.78 -8.07 17.22
CA GLU A 78 -20.00 -7.67 17.91
C GLU A 78 -20.89 -6.82 16.99
N ALA A 79 -20.32 -5.81 16.31
CA ALA A 79 -21.06 -4.99 15.35
C ALA A 79 -21.69 -5.82 14.21
N ILE A 80 -20.98 -6.82 13.68
CA ILE A 80 -21.52 -7.74 12.67
C ILE A 80 -22.64 -8.60 13.26
N ARG A 81 -22.49 -9.09 14.49
CA ARG A 81 -23.52 -9.91 15.15
C ARG A 81 -24.78 -9.10 15.42
N GLU A 82 -24.64 -7.90 15.97
CA GLU A 82 -25.72 -6.96 16.22
C GLU A 82 -26.46 -6.63 14.92
N THR A 83 -25.74 -6.30 13.85
CA THR A 83 -26.33 -6.03 12.53
C THR A 83 -27.12 -7.25 12.02
N GLN A 84 -26.60 -8.47 12.17
CA GLN A 84 -27.32 -9.67 11.76
C GLN A 84 -28.58 -9.95 12.61
N GLU A 85 -28.57 -9.60 13.89
CA GLU A 85 -29.76 -9.69 14.76
C GLU A 85 -30.80 -8.64 14.40
N ILE A 86 -30.39 -7.41 14.13
CA ILE A 86 -31.24 -6.32 13.60
C ILE A 86 -31.91 -6.78 12.30
N ILE A 87 -31.16 -7.32 11.34
CA ILE A 87 -31.72 -7.81 10.08
C ILE A 87 -32.74 -8.94 10.30
N ARG A 88 -32.43 -9.90 11.18
CA ARG A 88 -33.35 -11.02 11.50
C ARG A 88 -34.63 -10.57 12.19
N ASN A 89 -34.55 -9.55 13.03
CA ASN A 89 -35.67 -9.04 13.81
C ASN A 89 -36.47 -7.94 13.08
N GLY A 90 -36.14 -7.64 11.82
CA GLY A 90 -36.81 -6.58 11.05
C GLY A 90 -36.53 -5.18 11.57
N GLY A 91 -35.27 -4.94 11.97
CA GLY A 91 -34.82 -3.67 12.51
C GLY A 91 -34.95 -2.49 11.54
N PRO A 92 -34.65 -1.26 12.00
CA PRO A 92 -34.96 -0.03 11.29
C PRO A 92 -34.38 -0.05 9.88
N ALA A 93 -35.26 0.08 8.90
CA ALA A 93 -34.94 0.24 7.50
C ALA A 93 -35.41 1.62 7.06
N TYR A 94 -34.56 2.37 6.39
CA TYR A 94 -34.92 3.67 5.85
C TYR A 94 -35.60 3.49 4.50
N ALA A 95 -36.72 4.20 4.29
CA ALA A 95 -37.46 4.12 3.03
C ALA A 95 -36.77 4.91 1.90
N ASN A 96 -35.93 5.88 2.25
CA ASN A 96 -35.22 6.74 1.32
C ASN A 96 -33.91 7.27 1.92
N LEU A 97 -33.05 7.79 1.04
CA LEU A 97 -31.72 8.28 1.38
C LEU A 97 -31.75 9.49 2.33
N ASP A 98 -32.74 10.37 2.17
CA ASP A 98 -32.88 11.60 2.96
C ASP A 98 -33.21 11.29 4.44
N GLU A 99 -34.05 10.29 4.67
CA GLU A 99 -34.37 9.78 6.00
C GLU A 99 -33.13 9.21 6.70
N MET A 100 -32.31 8.46 5.96
CA MET A 100 -31.05 7.90 6.47
C MET A 100 -30.05 9.00 6.85
N TYR A 101 -29.86 10.03 6.01
CA TYR A 101 -28.95 11.14 6.31
C TYR A 101 -29.37 11.93 7.55
N LYS A 102 -30.68 12.18 7.68
CA LYS A 102 -31.24 12.86 8.85
C LYS A 102 -30.99 12.11 10.15
N ASP A 103 -31.06 10.78 10.14
CA ASP A 103 -30.82 9.94 11.33
C ASP A 103 -29.32 9.83 11.67
N LEU A 104 -28.46 9.79 10.64
CA LEU A 104 -26.99 9.80 10.78
C LEU A 104 -26.41 11.16 11.20
N GLY A 105 -27.21 12.24 11.15
CA GLY A 105 -26.76 13.60 11.45
C GLY A 105 -25.74 14.16 10.45
N LEU A 106 -25.83 13.72 9.19
CA LEU A 106 -24.98 14.10 8.06
C LEU A 106 -25.69 15.03 7.08
#